data_AF-A0A9Q9ZX00-F1
#
_entry.id   AF-A0A9Q9ZX00-F1
#
_cell.length_a   1.000
_cell.length_b   1.000
_cell.length_c   1.000
_cell.angle_alpha   90.00
_cell.angle_beta   90.00
_cell.angle_gamma   90.00
#
_symmetry.space_group_name_H-M   'P 1'
#
loop_
_entity.id
_entity.type
_entity.pdbx_description
1 polymer ?
#
loop_
_entity_poly.entity_id
_entity_poly.type
_entity_poly.pdbx_seq_one_letter_code
_entity_poly.pdbx_strand_id
1 'polypeptide(L)'
;MNPYKIKLGIWICSCGSCWASHWSPIRRLLQALLTPTVDTSQTIRETTQYIKDKIKQDHISTERCINLFLCMIEVNDQTLYREIEEFVRLNKHSEKKLSAAHCSAIAYMLQMSEEALDEFDLKKYNTSNEGRGRLIPAVINCKKAILAICNLTVESCKIIASCLQSSNSPLRELDVSNNDLQDSGVKLISDALKNPNCQLEILRLSGCMVTDEGCCYLASALSSNPSHLRELDLSYNHLEHSGFQLRSYQNDPDYALKILNLDHNGHFRIIPGLQKICLYSYSRSKTQQTLNLILSENNRKVTRVEEQQLYPDHPERFDNVPQVLCQESLPGRCYWETEWSGWGHIALVYRGITRKGSSDSWFGLNERNWNLYWNSSLKHL
;
A
#
# COMPACT_ATOMS: atom_id res chain seq x y z
N MET A 1 12.62 19.87 -50.59
CA MET A 1 12.79 18.73 -49.66
C MET A 1 14.23 18.72 -49.18
N ASN A 2 14.47 19.17 -47.94
CA ASN A 2 15.71 18.95 -47.20
C ASN A 2 15.34 18.95 -45.69
N PRO A 3 15.94 18.09 -44.86
CA PRO A 3 15.32 17.57 -43.64
C PRO A 3 15.54 18.48 -42.43
N TYR A 4 14.52 18.56 -41.57
CA TYR A 4 14.62 19.06 -40.21
C TYR A 4 15.63 18.19 -39.44
N LYS A 5 16.82 18.71 -39.16
CA LYS A 5 17.79 18.08 -38.26
C LYS A 5 17.68 18.74 -36.90
N ILE A 6 16.97 18.11 -35.98
CA ILE A 6 17.07 18.40 -34.55
C ILE A 6 18.16 17.49 -33.97
N LYS A 7 19.25 18.08 -33.49
CA LYS A 7 20.23 17.38 -32.65
C LYS A 7 19.70 17.38 -31.21
N LEU A 8 19.01 16.32 -30.82
CA LEU A 8 18.77 16.03 -29.41
C LEU A 8 20.02 15.31 -28.87
N GLY A 9 20.83 16.03 -28.09
CA GLY A 9 21.88 15.41 -27.28
C GLY A 9 21.22 14.71 -26.09
N ILE A 10 21.25 13.39 -26.09
CA ILE A 10 20.84 12.57 -24.94
C ILE A 10 22.05 12.43 -24.02
N TRP A 11 21.91 12.79 -22.75
CA TRP A 11 22.85 12.39 -21.70
C TRP A 11 22.15 11.44 -20.74
N ILE A 12 22.70 10.23 -20.64
CA ILE A 12 22.38 9.24 -19.61
C ILE A 12 23.31 9.55 -18.45
N CYS A 13 22.78 9.91 -17.27
CA CYS A 13 23.61 9.93 -16.07
C CYS A 13 23.30 8.71 -15.20
N SER A 14 24.25 7.78 -15.22
CA SER A 14 24.28 6.58 -14.39
C SER A 14 25.14 6.83 -13.14
N CYS A 15 24.64 7.59 -12.15
CA CYS A 15 25.10 7.47 -10.75
C CYS A 15 24.21 8.29 -9.79
N GLY A 16 23.65 7.60 -8.79
CA GLY A 16 22.81 8.19 -7.74
C GLY A 16 23.60 8.70 -6.53
N SER A 17 24.56 9.63 -6.68
CA SER A 17 25.35 10.05 -5.51
C SER A 17 25.84 11.50 -5.42
N CYS A 18 25.71 12.37 -6.43
CA CYS A 18 26.23 13.75 -6.34
C CYS A 18 25.39 14.77 -7.11
N TRP A 19 24.34 15.35 -6.51
CA TRP A 19 23.43 16.22 -7.26
C TRP A 19 22.88 17.44 -6.51
N ALA A 20 23.73 18.12 -5.73
CA ALA A 20 23.36 19.41 -5.11
C ALA A 20 24.14 20.63 -5.63
N SER A 21 25.12 20.49 -6.53
CA SER A 21 26.04 21.61 -6.85
C SER A 21 26.22 21.98 -8.33
N HIS A 22 25.46 21.41 -9.28
CA HIS A 22 25.74 21.62 -10.72
C HIS A 22 24.56 22.05 -11.61
N TRP A 23 23.50 22.65 -11.06
CA TRP A 23 22.40 23.17 -11.90
C TRP A 23 22.78 24.42 -12.73
N SER A 24 23.76 25.22 -12.26
CA SER A 24 24.17 26.46 -12.94
C SER A 24 25.02 26.26 -14.23
N PRO A 25 25.99 25.32 -14.31
CA PRO A 25 26.83 25.19 -15.50
C PRO A 25 26.13 24.57 -16.72
N ILE A 26 25.16 23.66 -16.51
CA ILE A 26 24.50 22.91 -17.59
C ILE A 26 23.62 23.84 -18.45
N ARG A 27 22.88 24.76 -17.83
CA ARG A 27 22.05 25.76 -18.53
C ARG A 27 22.90 26.70 -19.40
N ARG A 28 24.09 27.09 -18.93
CA ARG A 28 25.05 27.91 -19.70
C ARG A 28 25.68 27.15 -20.87
N LEU A 29 26.03 25.88 -20.68
CA LEU A 29 26.59 25.02 -21.74
C LEU A 29 25.57 24.73 -22.84
N LEU A 30 24.30 24.54 -22.50
CA LEU A 30 23.21 24.32 -23.46
C LEU A 30 22.85 25.62 -24.22
N GLN A 31 22.81 26.77 -23.54
CA GLN A 31 22.63 28.08 -24.20
C GLN A 31 23.74 28.42 -25.20
N ALA A 32 24.97 27.95 -24.96
CA ALA A 32 26.09 28.15 -25.89
C ALA A 32 26.03 27.23 -27.13
N LEU A 33 25.33 26.09 -27.06
CA LEU A 33 25.24 25.09 -28.13
C LEU A 33 24.01 25.27 -29.03
N LEU A 34 22.96 25.92 -28.53
CA LEU A 34 21.74 26.19 -29.29
C LEU A 34 21.87 27.53 -30.01
N THR A 35 22.32 27.50 -31.27
CA THR A 35 22.15 28.66 -32.18
C THR A 35 20.66 29.02 -32.25
N PRO A 36 20.27 30.29 -32.13
CA PRO A 36 18.87 30.70 -32.09
C PRO A 36 18.25 30.54 -33.47
N THR A 37 17.61 29.39 -33.73
CA THR A 37 16.63 29.26 -34.79
C THR A 37 15.34 29.94 -34.35
N VAL A 38 14.75 30.73 -35.24
CA VAL A 38 13.56 31.58 -35.01
C VAL A 38 12.52 30.84 -34.15
N ASP A 39 12.44 31.23 -32.90
CA ASP A 39 11.59 30.63 -31.88
C ASP A 39 10.18 31.22 -32.05
N THR A 40 9.37 30.61 -32.91
CA THR A 40 7.97 31.02 -33.02
C THR A 40 7.21 30.40 -31.85
N SER A 41 6.48 31.23 -31.10
CA SER A 41 5.61 30.80 -29.98
C SER A 41 4.68 29.64 -30.34
N GLN A 42 4.33 29.52 -31.62
CA GLN A 42 3.60 28.42 -32.23
C GLN A 42 4.33 27.07 -32.13
N THR A 43 5.63 27.02 -32.48
CA THR A 43 6.44 25.79 -32.49
C THR A 43 6.70 25.28 -31.08
N ILE A 44 6.94 26.19 -30.13
CA ILE A 44 7.03 25.84 -28.70
C ILE A 44 5.71 25.20 -28.26
N ARG A 45 4.56 25.84 -28.52
CA ARG A 45 3.24 25.31 -28.11
C ARG A 45 2.96 23.92 -28.69
N GLU A 46 3.23 23.71 -29.97
CA GLU A 46 3.03 22.41 -30.63
C GLU A 46 3.94 21.33 -30.03
N THR A 47 5.20 21.69 -29.73
CA THR A 47 6.17 20.80 -29.09
C THR A 47 5.74 20.46 -27.66
N THR A 48 5.33 21.45 -26.86
CA THR A 48 4.85 21.20 -25.50
C THR A 48 3.60 20.32 -25.51
N GLN A 49 2.65 20.58 -26.41
CA GLN A 49 1.43 19.78 -26.53
C GLN A 49 1.75 18.33 -26.93
N TYR A 50 2.66 18.13 -27.88
CA TYR A 50 3.13 16.79 -28.24
C TYR A 50 3.77 16.05 -27.07
N ILE A 51 4.59 16.74 -26.27
CA ILE A 51 5.21 16.17 -25.07
C ILE A 51 4.14 15.78 -24.04
N LYS A 52 3.15 16.64 -23.78
CA LYS A 52 2.02 16.33 -22.89
C LYS A 52 1.26 15.09 -23.34
N ASP A 53 0.97 14.99 -24.64
CA ASP A 53 0.26 13.84 -25.20
C ASP A 53 1.10 12.55 -25.14
N LYS A 54 2.43 12.66 -25.22
CA LYS A 54 3.35 11.53 -25.01
C LYS A 54 3.43 11.08 -23.55
N ILE A 55 3.45 12.00 -22.59
CA ILE A 55 3.44 11.68 -21.16
C ILE A 55 2.12 10.99 -20.75
N LYS A 56 1.01 11.37 -21.38
CA LYS A 56 -0.32 10.77 -21.13
C LYS A 56 -0.46 9.33 -21.66
N GLN A 57 0.48 8.82 -22.46
CA GLN A 57 0.41 7.45 -22.98
C GLN A 57 0.77 6.44 -21.89
N ASP A 58 -0.06 5.42 -21.70
CA ASP A 58 0.08 4.44 -20.62
C ASP A 58 1.37 3.59 -20.68
N HIS A 59 2.07 3.57 -21.81
CA HIS A 59 3.20 2.66 -22.08
C HIS A 59 4.56 3.37 -22.07
N ILE A 60 4.64 4.61 -21.58
CA ILE A 60 5.91 5.33 -21.48
C ILE A 60 6.74 4.83 -20.28
N SER A 61 8.04 4.58 -20.51
CA SER A 61 8.96 4.22 -19.43
C SER A 61 9.18 5.41 -18.48
N THR A 62 9.48 5.12 -17.22
CA THR A 62 9.75 6.14 -16.18
C THR A 62 10.84 7.12 -16.62
N GLU A 63 11.95 6.61 -17.17
CA GLU A 63 13.07 7.43 -17.65
C GLU A 63 12.65 8.35 -18.80
N ARG A 64 11.86 7.85 -19.76
CA ARG A 64 11.35 8.68 -20.86
C ARG A 64 10.37 9.73 -20.35
N CYS A 65 9.52 9.39 -19.38
CA CYS A 65 8.60 10.35 -18.77
C CYS A 65 9.36 11.49 -18.07
N ILE A 66 10.38 11.16 -17.28
CA ILE A 66 11.24 12.14 -16.60
C ILE A 66 11.95 13.03 -17.62
N ASN A 67 12.55 12.45 -18.66
CA ASN A 67 13.26 13.21 -19.68
C ASN A 67 12.32 14.17 -20.44
N LEU A 68 11.11 13.72 -20.78
CA LEU A 68 10.10 14.56 -21.41
C LEU A 68 9.63 15.69 -20.47
N PHE A 69 9.50 15.42 -19.18
CA PHE A 69 9.15 16.41 -18.18
C PHE A 69 10.27 17.45 -18.00
N LEU A 70 11.53 17.02 -17.99
CA LEU A 70 12.70 17.90 -17.97
C LEU A 70 12.75 18.81 -19.22
N CYS A 71 12.48 18.26 -20.41
CA CYS A 71 12.35 19.08 -21.62
C CYS A 71 11.30 20.19 -21.47
N MET A 72 10.19 19.90 -20.79
CA MET A 72 9.15 20.90 -20.52
C MET A 72 9.59 22.02 -19.58
N ILE A 73 10.35 21.69 -18.54
CA ILE A 73 10.95 22.68 -17.63
C ILE A 73 11.94 23.59 -18.39
N GLU A 74 12.78 22.99 -19.23
CA GLU A 74 13.81 23.73 -19.99
C GLU A 74 13.21 24.71 -21.02
N VAL A 75 12.09 24.38 -21.66
CA VAL A 75 11.35 25.33 -22.53
C VAL A 75 10.57 26.39 -21.75
N ASN A 76 10.78 26.47 -20.42
CA ASN A 76 10.12 27.39 -19.49
C ASN A 76 8.58 27.27 -19.50
N ASP A 77 8.05 26.13 -19.95
CA ASP A 77 6.62 25.86 -19.98
C ASP A 77 6.20 25.18 -18.66
N GLN A 78 5.92 26.02 -17.68
CA GLN A 78 5.41 25.61 -16.36
C GLN A 78 3.93 25.21 -16.40
N THR A 79 3.29 25.06 -17.56
CA THR A 79 1.86 24.70 -17.62
C THR A 79 1.60 23.27 -17.17
N LEU A 80 2.46 22.29 -17.50
CA LEU A 80 2.28 20.94 -16.96
C LEU A 80 2.62 20.88 -15.47
N TYR A 81 3.61 21.65 -15.02
CA TYR A 81 3.90 21.82 -13.59
C TYR A 81 2.67 22.35 -12.85
N ARG A 82 2.08 23.46 -13.35
CA ARG A 82 0.87 24.06 -12.78
C ARG A 82 -0.35 23.15 -12.92
N GLU A 83 -0.53 22.48 -14.06
CA GLU A 83 -1.61 21.50 -14.23
C GLU A 83 -1.46 20.36 -13.24
N ILE A 84 -0.24 19.86 -12.99
CA ILE A 84 -0.01 18.80 -12.00
C ILE A 84 -0.14 19.33 -10.57
N GLU A 85 0.38 20.52 -10.25
CA GLU A 85 0.26 21.15 -8.94
C GLU A 85 -1.20 21.49 -8.60
N GLU A 86 -1.91 22.08 -9.54
CA GLU A 86 -3.34 22.37 -9.48
C GLU A 86 -4.15 21.07 -9.44
N PHE A 87 -3.78 20.05 -10.22
CA PHE A 87 -4.39 18.72 -10.13
C PHE A 87 -4.15 18.09 -8.76
N VAL A 88 -2.94 18.12 -8.20
CA VAL A 88 -2.64 17.60 -6.86
C VAL A 88 -3.40 18.38 -5.77
N ARG A 89 -3.55 19.70 -5.92
CA ARG A 89 -4.38 20.53 -5.03
C ARG A 89 -5.88 20.26 -5.16
N LEU A 90 -6.40 20.09 -6.38
CA LEU A 90 -7.82 19.86 -6.69
C LEU A 90 -8.26 18.40 -6.46
N ASN A 91 -7.34 17.43 -6.52
CA ASN A 91 -7.65 16.00 -6.36
C ASN A 91 -7.89 15.53 -4.93
N LYS A 92 -8.09 16.45 -3.97
CA LYS A 92 -8.84 16.09 -2.77
C LYS A 92 -10.23 15.53 -3.11
N HIS A 93 -10.78 15.80 -4.31
CA HIS A 93 -12.16 15.45 -4.69
C HIS A 93 -12.41 14.97 -6.14
N SER A 94 -11.41 14.60 -6.95
CA SER A 94 -11.66 14.22 -8.36
C SER A 94 -11.82 12.72 -8.62
N GLU A 95 -12.78 12.36 -9.48
CA GLU A 95 -13.09 10.99 -9.91
C GLU A 95 -12.08 10.41 -10.91
N LYS A 96 -11.16 11.23 -11.45
CA LYS A 96 -10.29 10.81 -12.57
C LYS A 96 -9.05 10.07 -12.07
N LYS A 97 -8.90 8.82 -12.52
CA LYS A 97 -7.76 7.95 -12.17
C LYS A 97 -6.47 8.41 -12.86
N LEU A 98 -5.40 8.59 -12.09
CA LEU A 98 -4.05 8.85 -12.57
C LEU A 98 -3.46 7.59 -13.22
N SER A 99 -2.76 7.77 -14.35
CA SER A 99 -1.93 6.71 -14.93
C SER A 99 -0.61 6.58 -14.18
N ALA A 100 0.08 5.46 -14.37
CA ALA A 100 1.39 5.22 -13.77
C ALA A 100 2.45 6.25 -14.25
N ALA A 101 2.33 6.74 -15.48
CA ALA A 101 3.21 7.79 -16.00
C ALA A 101 3.03 9.13 -15.26
N HIS A 102 1.79 9.55 -15.00
CA HIS A 102 1.52 10.74 -14.17
C HIS A 102 2.12 10.57 -12.76
N CYS A 103 1.99 9.39 -12.18
CA CYS A 103 2.55 9.06 -10.87
C CYS A 103 4.07 9.21 -10.83
N SER A 104 4.78 8.75 -11.87
CA SER A 104 6.23 8.97 -12.01
C SER A 104 6.59 10.45 -12.09
N ALA A 105 5.85 11.22 -12.89
CA ALA A 105 6.09 12.66 -13.04
C ALA A 105 5.87 13.40 -11.72
N ILE A 106 4.77 13.10 -11.01
CA ILE A 106 4.48 13.66 -9.68
C ILE A 106 5.58 13.31 -8.69
N ALA A 107 6.00 12.04 -8.64
CA ALA A 107 7.07 11.62 -7.73
C ALA A 107 8.37 12.37 -8.01
N TYR A 108 8.73 12.53 -9.29
CA TYR A 108 9.91 13.29 -9.68
C TYR A 108 9.79 14.77 -9.28
N MET A 109 8.65 15.41 -9.56
CA MET A 109 8.39 16.80 -9.17
C MET A 109 8.55 17.03 -7.67
N LEU A 110 7.97 16.14 -6.84
CA LEU A 110 8.07 16.23 -5.38
C LEU A 110 9.51 16.04 -4.90
N GLN A 111 10.25 15.12 -5.51
CA GLN A 111 11.69 14.92 -5.21
C GLN A 111 12.54 16.14 -5.53
N MET A 112 12.22 16.86 -6.61
CA MET A 112 13.00 18.01 -7.08
C MET A 112 12.55 19.34 -6.48
N SER A 113 11.50 19.36 -5.67
CA SER A 113 10.99 20.58 -5.03
C SER A 113 12.00 21.14 -4.02
N GLU A 114 12.27 22.45 -4.07
CA GLU A 114 13.10 23.14 -3.08
C GLU A 114 12.45 23.12 -1.69
N GLU A 115 11.12 23.20 -1.65
CA GLU A 115 10.35 23.13 -0.42
C GLU A 115 9.89 21.69 -0.16
N ALA A 116 10.17 21.19 1.05
CA ALA A 116 9.71 19.89 1.51
C ALA A 116 8.20 19.90 1.76
N LEU A 117 7.51 18.86 1.28
CA LEU A 117 6.06 18.71 1.48
C LEU A 117 5.75 18.41 2.95
N ASP A 118 4.79 19.14 3.53
CA ASP A 118 4.43 18.91 4.94
C ASP A 118 3.85 17.51 5.17
N GLU A 119 2.95 17.06 4.30
CA GLU A 119 2.33 15.74 4.39
C GLU A 119 2.13 15.12 2.99
N PHE A 120 2.74 13.96 2.79
CA PHE A 120 2.53 13.09 1.64
C PHE A 120 1.60 11.94 2.03
N ASP A 121 0.33 11.99 1.58
CA ASP A 121 -0.62 10.88 1.77
C ASP A 121 -0.87 10.19 0.44
N LEU A 122 -0.38 8.95 0.32
CA LEU A 122 -0.44 8.18 -0.91
C LEU A 122 -1.87 7.86 -1.34
N LYS A 123 -2.83 7.78 -0.41
CA LYS A 123 -4.24 7.52 -0.74
C LYS A 123 -4.95 8.71 -1.36
N LYS A 124 -4.43 9.94 -1.21
CA LYS A 124 -4.97 11.12 -1.90
C LYS A 124 -4.79 11.03 -3.42
N TYR A 125 -3.92 10.13 -3.90
CA TYR A 125 -3.70 9.90 -5.32
C TYR A 125 -4.56 8.71 -5.80
N ASN A 126 -5.64 9.02 -6.53
CA ASN A 126 -6.48 8.01 -7.17
C ASN A 126 -5.73 7.32 -8.33
N THR A 127 -5.05 6.21 -8.08
CA THR A 127 -4.19 5.51 -9.07
C THR A 127 -4.19 3.99 -8.88
N SER A 128 -3.59 3.25 -9.81
CA SER A 128 -3.39 1.79 -9.72
C SER A 128 -2.33 1.43 -8.66
N ASN A 129 -2.22 0.15 -8.29
CA ASN A 129 -1.14 -0.31 -7.41
C ASN A 129 0.25 -0.02 -7.97
N GLU A 130 0.41 -0.13 -9.30
CA GLU A 130 1.64 0.27 -9.97
C GLU A 130 1.91 1.76 -9.79
N GLY A 131 0.91 2.62 -10.05
CA GLY A 131 1.04 4.06 -9.86
C GLY A 131 1.36 4.44 -8.42
N ARG A 132 0.78 3.76 -7.43
CA ARG A 132 1.14 3.91 -6.01
C ARG A 132 2.60 3.59 -5.77
N GLY A 133 3.11 2.49 -6.31
CA GLY A 133 4.53 2.14 -6.24
C GLY A 133 5.43 3.21 -6.86
N ARG A 134 5.03 3.79 -7.99
CA ARG A 134 5.78 4.87 -8.66
C ARG A 134 5.79 6.19 -7.88
N LEU A 135 4.88 6.37 -6.92
CA LEU A 135 4.79 7.55 -6.06
C LEU A 135 5.63 7.45 -4.79
N ILE A 136 6.04 6.25 -4.36
CA ILE A 136 6.83 6.03 -3.13
C ILE A 136 8.12 6.88 -3.06
N PRO A 137 8.90 7.08 -4.15
CA PRO A 137 10.09 7.92 -4.10
C PRO A 137 9.85 9.38 -3.65
N ALA A 138 8.61 9.88 -3.73
CA ALA A 138 8.25 11.21 -3.23
C ALA A 138 8.48 11.38 -1.72
N VAL A 139 8.52 10.27 -0.97
CA VAL A 139 8.73 10.26 0.49
C VAL A 139 10.04 10.95 0.88
N ILE A 140 11.07 10.95 0.02
CA ILE A 140 12.38 11.54 0.31
C ILE A 140 12.31 13.03 0.64
N ASN A 141 11.30 13.76 0.14
CA ASN A 141 11.16 15.20 0.29
C ASN A 141 9.85 15.59 0.99
N CYS A 142 9.42 14.81 1.98
CA CYS A 142 8.28 15.15 2.83
C CYS A 142 8.61 15.05 4.32
N LYS A 143 7.91 15.82 5.15
CA LYS A 143 8.07 15.79 6.62
C LYS A 143 7.26 14.66 7.24
N LYS A 144 6.10 14.33 6.65
CA LYS A 144 5.22 13.25 7.07
C LYS A 144 4.76 12.43 5.88
N ALA A 145 4.90 11.11 5.95
CA ALA A 145 4.42 10.18 4.93
C ALA A 145 3.33 9.25 5.49
N ILE A 146 2.16 9.23 4.86
CA ILE A 146 1.05 8.33 5.16
C ILE A 146 0.91 7.33 4.00
N LEU A 147 1.34 6.10 4.26
CA LEU A 147 1.36 4.98 3.33
C LEU A 147 0.49 3.82 3.84
N ALA A 148 -0.42 4.09 4.77
CA ALA A 148 -1.24 3.07 5.43
C ALA A 148 -2.29 2.46 4.50
N ILE A 149 -2.41 1.12 4.49
CA ILE A 149 -3.32 0.36 3.60
C ILE A 149 -3.05 0.70 2.11
N CYS A 150 -1.78 0.68 1.70
CA CYS A 150 -1.36 0.99 0.33
C CYS A 150 -0.85 -0.25 -0.44
N ASN A 151 -0.91 -1.43 0.16
CA ASN A 151 -0.41 -2.69 -0.40
C ASN A 151 1.08 -2.58 -0.77
N LEU A 152 1.88 -2.05 0.15
CA LEU A 152 3.32 -1.90 -0.01
C LEU A 152 3.99 -3.25 -0.22
N THR A 153 4.97 -3.28 -1.12
CA THR A 153 5.78 -4.46 -1.42
C THR A 153 7.15 -4.37 -0.75
N VAL A 154 7.91 -5.47 -0.75
CA VAL A 154 9.32 -5.46 -0.32
C VAL A 154 10.14 -4.41 -1.07
N GLU A 155 9.87 -4.21 -2.37
CA GLU A 155 10.53 -3.18 -3.16
C GLU A 155 10.16 -1.77 -2.69
N SER A 156 8.92 -1.57 -2.25
CA SER A 156 8.51 -0.30 -1.62
C SER A 156 9.30 -0.05 -0.34
N CYS A 157 9.52 -1.08 0.49
CA CYS A 157 10.34 -0.96 1.71
C CYS A 157 11.80 -0.61 1.42
N LYS A 158 12.39 -1.10 0.32
CA LYS A 158 13.76 -0.72 -0.07
C LYS A 158 13.84 0.76 -0.45
N ILE A 159 12.85 1.28 -1.18
CA ILE A 159 12.78 2.70 -1.54
C ILE A 159 12.58 3.55 -0.27
N ILE A 160 11.70 3.14 0.64
CA ILE A 160 11.49 3.84 1.92
C ILE A 160 12.78 3.83 2.76
N ALA A 161 13.47 2.70 2.83
CA ALA A 161 14.75 2.56 3.53
C ALA A 161 15.82 3.51 2.95
N SER A 162 15.93 3.61 1.62
CA SER A 162 16.88 4.55 1.00
C SER A 162 16.51 6.01 1.27
N CYS A 163 15.21 6.34 1.35
CA CYS A 163 14.74 7.67 1.75
C CYS A 163 15.17 7.99 3.20
N LEU A 164 14.97 7.06 4.13
CA LEU A 164 15.34 7.21 5.55
C LEU A 164 16.85 7.36 5.77
N GLN A 165 17.67 6.73 4.90
CA GLN A 165 19.13 6.80 4.96
C GLN A 165 19.71 8.07 4.31
N SER A 166 18.90 8.83 3.58
CA SER A 166 19.34 10.06 2.91
C SER A 166 19.65 11.15 3.92
N SER A 167 20.83 11.76 3.82
CA SER A 167 21.29 12.80 4.76
C SER A 167 20.41 14.05 4.76
N ASN A 168 19.67 14.27 3.67
CA ASN A 168 18.86 15.47 3.48
C ASN A 168 17.36 15.20 3.67
N SER A 169 16.98 14.02 4.18
CA SER A 169 15.56 13.70 4.35
C SER A 169 14.91 14.58 5.44
N PRO A 170 13.85 15.35 5.10
CA PRO A 170 13.09 16.11 6.08
C PRO A 170 12.07 15.24 6.84
N LEU A 171 12.00 13.93 6.54
CA LEU A 171 11.01 13.02 7.10
C LEU A 171 11.18 12.90 8.62
N ARG A 172 10.09 13.13 9.35
CA ARG A 172 9.98 12.99 10.80
C ARG A 172 8.91 11.98 11.19
N GLU A 173 7.89 11.78 10.35
CA GLU A 173 6.80 10.84 10.60
C GLU A 173 6.56 9.91 9.42
N LEU A 174 6.52 8.60 9.69
CA LEU A 174 6.23 7.57 8.71
C LEU A 174 5.13 6.63 9.23
N ASP A 175 4.02 6.58 8.52
CA ASP A 175 2.95 5.62 8.77
C ASP A 175 2.85 4.63 7.62
N VAL A 176 3.26 3.39 7.88
CA VAL A 176 3.17 2.25 6.94
C VAL A 176 2.20 1.19 7.44
N SER A 177 1.32 1.54 8.39
CA SER A 177 0.39 0.63 9.05
C SER A 177 -0.54 -0.10 8.08
N ASN A 178 -0.99 -1.28 8.46
CA ASN A 178 -1.90 -2.13 7.70
C ASN A 178 -1.37 -2.48 6.30
N ASN A 179 -0.05 -2.68 6.18
CA ASN A 179 0.58 -3.28 5.01
C ASN A 179 1.22 -4.61 5.39
N ASP A 180 1.26 -5.57 4.46
CA ASP A 180 1.84 -6.89 4.70
C ASP A 180 3.39 -6.84 4.62
N LEU A 181 4.01 -6.12 5.55
CA LEU A 181 5.46 -5.93 5.54
C LEU A 181 6.20 -7.16 6.04
N GLN A 182 5.63 -7.85 7.04
CA GLN A 182 6.25 -8.94 7.78
C GLN A 182 7.61 -8.53 8.37
N ASP A 183 8.33 -9.47 8.94
CA ASP A 183 9.65 -9.19 9.53
C ASP A 183 10.67 -8.76 8.47
N SER A 184 10.54 -9.24 7.22
CA SER A 184 11.44 -8.88 6.12
C SER A 184 11.36 -7.39 5.73
N GLY A 185 10.14 -6.82 5.67
CA GLY A 185 9.95 -5.40 5.41
C GLY A 185 10.37 -4.54 6.60
N VAL A 186 10.06 -4.98 7.83
CA VAL A 186 10.48 -4.31 9.06
C VAL A 186 11.99 -4.29 9.21
N LYS A 187 12.69 -5.36 8.81
CA LYS A 187 14.15 -5.42 8.80
C LYS A 187 14.77 -4.31 7.95
N LEU A 188 14.26 -4.10 6.73
CA LEU A 188 14.76 -3.04 5.84
C LEU A 188 14.59 -1.66 6.46
N ILE A 189 13.43 -1.38 7.07
CA ILE A 189 13.18 -0.12 7.77
C ILE A 189 14.10 0.01 8.98
N SER A 190 14.23 -1.06 9.79
CA SER A 190 15.07 -1.06 10.99
C SER A 190 16.55 -0.85 10.68
N ASP A 191 17.06 -1.46 9.62
CA ASP A 191 18.44 -1.26 9.17
C ASP A 191 18.66 0.18 8.65
N ALA A 192 17.63 0.82 8.09
CA ALA A 192 17.69 2.24 7.73
C ALA A 192 17.67 3.17 8.94
N LEU A 193 16.91 2.84 9.99
CA LEU A 193 16.87 3.61 11.24
C LEU A 193 18.22 3.65 11.98
N LYS A 194 19.10 2.66 11.74
CA LYS A 194 20.47 2.64 12.29
C LYS A 194 21.40 3.67 11.65
N ASN A 195 20.99 4.29 10.55
CA ASN A 195 21.80 5.30 9.90
C ASN A 195 21.84 6.56 10.78
N PRO A 196 23.03 7.11 11.10
CA PRO A 196 23.15 8.29 11.96
C PRO A 196 22.49 9.54 11.38
N ASN A 197 22.22 9.58 10.07
CA ASN A 197 21.50 10.67 9.43
C ASN A 197 19.98 10.49 9.48
N CYS A 198 19.46 9.36 9.95
CA CYS A 198 18.02 9.13 10.01
C CYS A 198 17.40 9.97 11.12
N GLN A 199 16.57 10.94 10.75
CA GLN A 199 15.94 11.87 11.69
C GLN A 199 14.48 11.50 12.01
N LEU A 200 14.08 10.25 11.75
CA LEU A 200 12.69 9.83 11.95
C LEU A 200 12.33 9.82 13.44
N GLU A 201 11.25 10.52 13.80
CA GLU A 201 10.77 10.64 15.19
C GLU A 201 9.56 9.74 15.46
N ILE A 202 8.72 9.49 14.45
CA ILE A 202 7.48 8.71 14.60
C ILE A 202 7.43 7.63 13.53
N LEU A 203 7.24 6.38 13.97
CA LEU A 203 7.06 5.23 13.10
C LEU A 203 5.81 4.45 13.50
N ARG A 204 4.88 4.28 12.56
CA ARG A 204 3.68 3.45 12.74
C ARG A 204 3.73 2.22 11.85
N LEU A 205 3.73 1.07 12.50
CA LEU A 205 3.81 -0.29 11.95
C LEU A 205 2.61 -1.12 12.41
N SER A 206 1.50 -0.47 12.76
CA SER A 206 0.32 -1.14 13.28
C SER A 206 -0.26 -2.11 12.24
N GLY A 207 -0.53 -3.37 12.61
CA GLY A 207 -1.18 -4.33 11.70
C GLY A 207 -0.32 -4.78 10.51
N CYS A 208 1.01 -4.84 10.67
CA CYS A 208 1.98 -5.17 9.62
C CYS A 208 2.44 -6.63 9.58
N MET A 209 1.82 -7.50 10.38
CA MET A 209 2.20 -8.92 10.56
C MET A 209 3.64 -9.08 11.08
N VAL A 210 4.06 -8.17 11.97
CA VAL A 210 5.35 -8.22 12.64
C VAL A 210 5.31 -9.30 13.72
N THR A 211 6.36 -10.10 13.80
CA THR A 211 6.56 -11.12 14.84
C THR A 211 7.66 -10.70 15.82
N ASP A 212 8.01 -11.60 16.74
CA ASP A 212 9.14 -11.44 17.64
C ASP A 212 10.48 -11.22 16.91
N GLU A 213 10.66 -11.76 15.70
CA GLU A 213 11.85 -11.51 14.88
C GLU A 213 11.93 -10.03 14.44
N GLY A 214 10.82 -9.48 13.96
CA GLY A 214 10.71 -8.07 13.59
C GLY A 214 10.98 -7.12 14.77
N CYS A 215 10.52 -7.50 15.96
CA CYS A 215 10.83 -6.77 17.20
C CYS A 215 12.33 -6.76 17.53
N CYS A 216 13.04 -7.86 17.29
CA CYS A 216 14.51 -7.89 17.47
C CYS A 216 15.22 -6.92 16.53
N TYR A 217 14.77 -6.78 15.27
CA TYR A 217 15.33 -5.79 14.34
C TYR A 217 15.10 -4.35 14.83
N LEU A 218 13.90 -4.04 15.32
CA LEU A 218 13.56 -2.74 15.88
C LEU A 218 14.35 -2.43 17.16
N ALA A 219 14.49 -3.40 18.06
CA ALA A 219 15.30 -3.25 19.28
C ALA A 219 16.77 -2.95 18.93
N SER A 220 17.32 -3.63 17.92
CA SER A 220 18.67 -3.35 17.40
C SER A 220 18.79 -1.96 16.76
N ALA A 221 17.72 -1.41 16.20
CA ALA A 221 17.71 -0.05 15.67
C ALA A 221 17.65 0.99 16.81
N LEU A 222 16.81 0.77 17.82
CA LEU A 222 16.72 1.64 19.00
C LEU A 222 18.03 1.67 19.79
N SER A 223 18.78 0.56 19.83
CA SER A 223 20.08 0.49 20.51
C SER A 223 21.23 1.18 19.77
N SER A 224 21.06 1.55 18.51
CA SER A 224 22.13 2.07 17.64
C SER A 224 22.51 3.54 17.84
N ASN A 225 22.49 4.02 19.09
CA ASN A 225 22.68 5.41 19.55
C ASN A 225 23.56 6.29 18.61
N PRO A 226 23.04 7.43 18.08
CA PRO A 226 21.76 8.06 18.41
C PRO A 226 20.58 7.56 17.57
N SER A 227 19.56 7.04 18.25
CA SER A 227 18.22 6.88 17.67
C SER A 227 17.38 8.13 17.96
N HIS A 228 16.76 8.69 16.92
CA HIS A 228 15.88 9.85 17.04
C HIS A 228 14.40 9.47 17.26
N LEU A 229 14.08 8.17 17.28
CA LEU A 229 12.71 7.68 17.35
C LEU A 229 12.10 7.93 18.73
N ARG A 230 10.96 8.64 18.75
CA ARG A 230 10.22 9.06 19.95
C ARG A 230 8.89 8.34 20.11
N GLU A 231 8.27 7.96 18.99
CA GLU A 231 7.01 7.22 18.97
C GLU A 231 7.13 6.01 18.04
N LEU A 232 6.82 4.83 18.59
CA LEU A 232 6.73 3.58 17.85
C LEU A 232 5.37 2.93 18.12
N ASP A 233 4.59 2.73 17.06
CA ASP A 233 3.33 2.00 17.13
C ASP A 233 3.46 0.64 16.45
N LEU A 234 3.36 -0.41 17.25
CA LEU A 234 3.35 -1.82 16.83
C LEU A 234 2.04 -2.53 17.22
N SER A 235 0.97 -1.79 17.52
CA SER A 235 -0.35 -2.37 17.79
C SER A 235 -0.81 -3.33 16.69
N TYR A 236 -1.67 -4.28 17.03
CA TYR A 236 -2.23 -5.25 16.07
C TYR A 236 -1.17 -6.12 15.33
N ASN A 237 -0.04 -6.42 15.98
CA ASN A 237 0.97 -7.38 15.50
C ASN A 237 1.06 -8.63 16.39
N HIS A 238 1.85 -9.63 15.98
CA HIS A 238 2.01 -10.93 16.67
C HIS A 238 3.26 -10.92 17.56
N LEU A 239 3.25 -10.06 18.57
CA LEU A 239 4.38 -9.83 19.48
C LEU A 239 4.19 -10.70 20.72
N GLU A 240 4.71 -11.93 20.73
CA GLU A 240 4.51 -12.87 21.83
C GLU A 240 5.35 -12.48 23.05
N HIS A 241 6.68 -12.46 22.91
CA HIS A 241 7.62 -12.26 24.02
C HIS A 241 8.53 -11.05 23.81
N SER A 242 8.87 -10.71 22.58
CA SER A 242 9.82 -9.62 22.27
C SER A 242 9.24 -8.22 22.48
N GLY A 243 7.91 -8.09 22.56
CA GLY A 243 7.27 -6.81 22.90
C GLY A 243 7.73 -6.25 24.25
N PHE A 244 8.02 -7.11 25.23
CA PHE A 244 8.51 -6.67 26.54
C PHE A 244 9.92 -6.07 26.49
N GLN A 245 10.77 -6.54 25.57
CA GLN A 245 12.11 -5.98 25.38
C GLN A 245 12.04 -4.54 24.88
N LEU A 246 11.09 -4.23 23.99
CA LEU A 246 10.92 -2.86 23.50
C LEU A 246 10.52 -1.88 24.62
N ARG A 247 9.83 -2.35 25.68
CA ARG A 247 9.46 -1.52 26.83
C ARG A 247 10.66 -1.06 27.66
N SER A 248 11.80 -1.75 27.63
CA SER A 248 12.98 -1.27 28.36
C SER A 248 13.51 0.04 27.78
N TYR A 249 13.49 0.19 26.45
CA TYR A 249 13.91 1.42 25.76
C TYR A 249 13.01 2.62 26.05
N GLN A 250 11.74 2.40 26.42
CA GLN A 250 10.84 3.50 26.80
C GLN A 250 11.15 4.06 28.21
N ASN A 251 11.64 3.20 29.10
CA ASN A 251 11.87 3.55 30.51
C ASN A 251 13.29 4.04 30.79
N ASP A 252 14.17 3.97 29.80
CA ASP A 252 15.58 4.29 29.94
C ASP A 252 15.86 5.69 29.34
N PRO A 253 16.42 6.63 30.15
CA PRO A 253 16.63 8.01 29.74
C PRO A 253 17.68 8.20 28.64
N ASP A 254 18.51 7.18 28.37
CA ASP A 254 19.51 7.23 27.30
C ASP A 254 18.90 7.04 25.91
N TYR A 255 17.62 6.63 25.83
CA TYR A 255 16.88 6.46 24.59
C TYR A 255 15.83 7.56 24.39
N ALA A 256 15.60 7.94 23.13
CA ALA A 256 14.64 8.99 22.78
C ALA A 256 13.17 8.54 22.82
N LEU A 257 12.91 7.23 22.94
CA LEU A 257 11.58 6.63 22.81
C LEU A 257 10.70 6.99 24.01
N LYS A 258 9.62 7.73 23.77
CA LYS A 258 8.68 8.16 24.82
C LYS A 258 7.35 7.41 24.75
N ILE A 259 6.90 7.14 23.53
CA ILE A 259 5.61 6.52 23.26
C ILE A 259 5.87 5.19 22.56
N LEU A 260 5.48 4.10 23.21
CA LEU A 260 5.49 2.77 22.63
C LEU A 260 4.10 2.18 22.74
N ASN A 261 3.44 2.01 21.61
CA ASN A 261 2.16 1.33 21.54
C ASN A 261 2.36 -0.14 21.12
N LEU A 262 2.19 -1.04 22.07
CA LEU A 262 2.16 -2.49 21.82
C LEU A 262 0.75 -3.05 21.98
N ASP A 263 -0.21 -2.19 22.31
CA ASP A 263 -1.52 -2.64 22.75
C ASP A 263 -2.31 -3.18 21.57
N HIS A 264 -2.94 -4.32 21.81
CA HIS A 264 -4.06 -4.80 21.01
C HIS A 264 -5.39 -4.12 21.45
N ASN A 265 -5.33 -3.20 22.43
CA ASN A 265 -6.47 -2.71 23.22
C ASN A 265 -6.77 -1.20 23.05
N GLY A 266 -7.15 -0.80 21.83
CA GLY A 266 -7.80 0.50 21.61
C GLY A 266 -8.77 0.36 20.45
N HIS A 267 -10.06 0.13 20.77
CA HIS A 267 -11.07 -0.41 19.85
C HIS A 267 -10.47 -1.48 18.95
N PHE A 268 -10.51 -2.74 19.39
CA PHE A 268 -10.51 -3.83 18.43
C PHE A 268 -11.35 -3.37 17.23
N ARG A 269 -10.81 -3.46 16.01
CA ARG A 269 -11.69 -3.41 14.82
C ARG A 269 -12.74 -4.54 14.84
N ILE A 270 -12.65 -5.45 15.81
CA ILE A 270 -13.66 -6.44 16.20
C ILE A 270 -13.86 -6.46 17.73
N ILE A 271 -14.78 -5.66 18.24
CA ILE A 271 -15.09 -5.54 19.68
C ILE A 271 -15.40 -6.95 20.25
N PRO A 272 -14.74 -7.43 21.33
CA PRO A 272 -15.16 -8.64 22.02
C PRO A 272 -16.50 -8.36 22.70
N GLY A 273 -17.55 -8.87 22.07
CA GLY A 273 -18.94 -8.65 22.45
C GLY A 273 -19.81 -8.59 21.20
N LEU A 274 -20.91 -9.34 21.20
CA LEU A 274 -21.94 -9.38 20.16
C LEU A 274 -22.53 -7.99 19.84
N GLN A 275 -21.81 -7.11 19.16
CA GLN A 275 -22.31 -5.83 18.68
C GLN A 275 -21.81 -5.49 17.26
N LYS A 276 -22.55 -6.06 16.30
CA LYS A 276 -22.89 -5.49 14.97
C LYS A 276 -21.76 -5.03 14.03
N ILE A 277 -20.94 -5.94 13.49
CA ILE A 277 -20.22 -5.76 12.20
C ILE A 277 -19.98 -7.19 11.66
N CYS A 278 -20.49 -7.74 10.55
CA CYS A 278 -21.16 -7.28 9.34
C CYS A 278 -22.59 -7.82 9.24
N LEU A 279 -23.47 -7.03 8.64
CA LEU A 279 -24.81 -7.45 8.23
C LEU A 279 -24.73 -8.26 6.94
N TYR A 280 -24.16 -9.47 6.98
CA TYR A 280 -24.39 -10.43 5.90
C TYR A 280 -25.85 -10.89 6.02
N SER A 281 -26.73 -10.24 5.27
CA SER A 281 -27.93 -10.94 4.83
C SER A 281 -27.42 -12.07 3.94
N TYR A 282 -27.26 -13.29 4.47
CA TYR A 282 -27.35 -14.44 3.59
C TYR A 282 -28.69 -14.27 2.87
N SER A 283 -28.69 -14.58 1.57
CA SER A 283 -29.79 -14.32 0.68
C SER A 283 -31.18 -14.48 1.33
N ARG A 284 -32.07 -13.54 1.01
CA ARG A 284 -33.53 -13.63 1.23
C ARG A 284 -34.13 -14.89 0.59
N SER A 285 -33.36 -15.58 -0.26
CA SER A 285 -33.72 -16.80 -0.95
C SER A 285 -33.17 -18.02 -0.21
N LYS A 286 -34.08 -18.85 0.33
CA LYS A 286 -33.81 -20.17 0.92
C LYS A 286 -33.18 -21.19 -0.06
N THR A 287 -32.77 -20.75 -1.24
CA THR A 287 -32.53 -21.57 -2.42
C THR A 287 -31.08 -22.03 -2.56
N GLN A 288 -30.11 -21.38 -1.92
CA GLN A 288 -28.70 -21.80 -1.91
C GLN A 288 -28.38 -22.83 -0.81
N GLN A 289 -29.38 -23.23 -0.01
CA GLN A 289 -29.22 -24.09 1.16
C GLN A 289 -29.30 -25.57 0.76
N THR A 290 -28.45 -26.38 1.40
CA THR A 290 -28.53 -27.83 1.35
C THR A 290 -29.70 -28.32 2.21
N LEU A 291 -30.23 -29.50 1.90
CA LEU A 291 -31.44 -30.03 2.57
C LEU A 291 -31.26 -30.19 4.09
N ASN A 292 -30.04 -30.23 4.62
CA ASN A 292 -29.77 -30.48 6.03
C ASN A 292 -29.32 -29.23 6.81
N LEU A 293 -29.57 -28.03 6.29
CA LEU A 293 -29.25 -26.76 6.96
C LEU A 293 -30.50 -25.90 7.17
N ILE A 294 -30.59 -25.27 8.33
CA ILE A 294 -31.57 -24.23 8.64
C ILE A 294 -30.83 -22.92 8.87
N LEU A 295 -31.22 -21.88 8.11
CA LEU A 295 -30.82 -20.51 8.39
C LEU A 295 -31.88 -19.84 9.27
N SER A 296 -31.44 -19.26 10.38
CA SER A 296 -32.29 -18.56 11.36
C SER A 296 -31.68 -17.19 11.70
N GLU A 297 -32.40 -16.38 12.50
CA GLU A 297 -31.93 -15.05 12.93
C GLU A 297 -31.56 -14.12 11.76
N ASN A 298 -32.49 -13.92 10.80
CA ASN A 298 -32.23 -13.22 9.54
C ASN A 298 -31.04 -13.81 8.78
N ASN A 299 -31.00 -15.14 8.77
CA ASN A 299 -29.97 -15.99 8.22
C ASN A 299 -28.59 -15.90 8.86
N ARG A 300 -28.41 -15.18 9.97
CA ARG A 300 -27.11 -15.04 10.64
C ARG A 300 -26.64 -16.30 11.36
N LYS A 301 -27.55 -17.24 11.59
CA LYS A 301 -27.26 -18.50 12.28
C LYS A 301 -27.56 -19.68 11.38
N VAL A 302 -26.55 -20.51 11.16
CA VAL A 302 -26.62 -21.74 10.38
C VAL A 302 -26.69 -22.91 11.36
N THR A 303 -27.72 -23.75 11.27
CA THR A 303 -27.88 -24.94 12.10
C THR A 303 -27.97 -26.18 11.22
N ARG A 304 -27.17 -27.20 11.50
CA ARG A 304 -27.31 -28.51 10.85
C ARG A 304 -28.42 -29.31 11.50
N VAL A 305 -29.28 -29.91 10.69
CA VAL A 305 -30.40 -30.75 11.13
C VAL A 305 -30.37 -32.11 10.41
N GLU A 306 -30.85 -33.15 11.09
CA GLU A 306 -30.92 -34.50 10.54
C GLU A 306 -32.03 -34.64 9.48
N GLU A 307 -33.16 -33.95 9.70
CA GLU A 307 -34.30 -33.97 8.78
C GLU A 307 -34.06 -33.10 7.55
N GLN A 308 -34.42 -33.63 6.38
CA GLN A 308 -34.35 -32.89 5.13
C GLN A 308 -35.41 -31.79 5.07
N GLN A 309 -34.94 -30.56 4.91
CA GLN A 309 -35.72 -29.35 4.77
C GLN A 309 -36.26 -29.21 3.35
N LEU A 310 -37.54 -28.84 3.22
CA LEU A 310 -38.23 -28.71 1.93
C LEU A 310 -37.96 -27.34 1.28
N TYR A 311 -36.76 -27.15 0.74
CA TYR A 311 -36.42 -25.95 -0.04
C TYR A 311 -36.66 -26.16 -1.54
N PRO A 312 -37.18 -25.16 -2.28
CA PRO A 312 -37.30 -25.21 -3.75
C PRO A 312 -35.95 -25.39 -4.43
N ASP A 313 -35.88 -26.24 -5.46
CA ASP A 313 -34.65 -26.51 -6.18
C ASP A 313 -34.04 -25.24 -6.82
N HIS A 314 -32.72 -25.20 -6.94
CA HIS A 314 -31.98 -24.01 -7.39
C HIS A 314 -30.62 -24.34 -8.01
N PRO A 315 -30.21 -23.65 -9.09
CA PRO A 315 -28.95 -23.92 -9.79
C PRO A 315 -27.70 -23.71 -8.92
N GLU A 316 -27.75 -22.80 -7.95
CA GLU A 316 -26.60 -22.53 -7.06
C GLU A 316 -26.55 -23.42 -5.80
N ARG A 317 -27.46 -24.40 -5.67
CA ARG A 317 -27.50 -25.31 -4.52
C ARG A 317 -26.35 -26.32 -4.57
N PHE A 318 -25.65 -26.50 -3.45
CA PHE A 318 -24.67 -27.57 -3.28
C PHE A 318 -25.32 -28.95 -3.14
N ASP A 319 -24.73 -29.96 -3.76
CA ASP A 319 -25.13 -31.37 -3.61
C ASP A 319 -24.44 -32.05 -2.43
N ASN A 320 -25.10 -33.06 -1.85
CA ASN A 320 -24.54 -34.12 -1.01
C ASN A 320 -23.87 -33.73 0.32
N VAL A 321 -23.42 -32.50 0.51
CA VAL A 321 -22.73 -32.04 1.74
C VAL A 321 -23.34 -30.75 2.27
N PRO A 322 -23.65 -30.67 3.59
CA PRO A 322 -24.19 -29.46 4.21
C PRO A 322 -23.20 -28.28 4.15
N GLN A 323 -23.42 -27.35 3.22
CA GLN A 323 -22.57 -26.18 3.00
C GLN A 323 -23.42 -24.94 2.66
N VAL A 324 -22.91 -23.76 3.00
CA VAL A 324 -23.51 -22.46 2.68
C VAL A 324 -22.43 -21.47 2.25
N LEU A 325 -22.70 -20.67 1.22
CA LEU A 325 -21.78 -19.65 0.74
C LEU A 325 -22.34 -18.24 1.03
N CYS A 326 -21.47 -17.33 1.45
CA CYS A 326 -21.81 -15.92 1.58
C CYS A 326 -21.99 -15.27 0.19
N GLN A 327 -23.02 -14.42 0.05
CA GLN A 327 -23.31 -13.72 -1.20
C GLN A 327 -22.28 -12.62 -1.52
N GLU A 328 -21.76 -11.99 -0.47
CA GLU A 328 -20.81 -10.89 -0.61
C GLU A 328 -19.41 -11.43 -0.92
N SER A 329 -18.84 -10.95 -2.02
CA SER A 329 -17.41 -11.10 -2.26
C SER A 329 -16.66 -10.29 -1.22
N LEU A 330 -15.56 -10.84 -0.71
CA LEU A 330 -14.65 -10.14 0.20
C LEU A 330 -13.57 -9.41 -0.63
N PRO A 331 -13.63 -8.07 -0.79
CA PRO A 331 -12.58 -7.33 -1.47
C PRO A 331 -11.41 -7.05 -0.52
N GLY A 332 -10.24 -7.61 -0.81
CA GLY A 332 -9.03 -7.36 -0.03
C GLY A 332 -8.98 -8.13 1.29
N ARG A 333 -8.33 -7.55 2.31
CA ARG A 333 -8.17 -8.18 3.63
C ARG A 333 -9.45 -8.00 4.45
N CYS A 334 -10.05 -9.12 4.86
CA CYS A 334 -11.26 -9.14 5.67
C CYS A 334 -11.02 -9.97 6.94
N TYR A 335 -11.65 -9.55 8.03
CA TYR A 335 -11.65 -10.27 9.30
C TYR A 335 -13.08 -10.72 9.59
N TRP A 336 -13.23 -11.92 10.15
CA TRP A 336 -14.53 -12.48 10.50
C TRP A 336 -14.45 -13.11 11.89
N GLU A 337 -15.52 -12.95 12.65
CA GLU A 337 -15.76 -13.67 13.89
C GLU A 337 -17.05 -14.44 13.74
N THR A 338 -17.06 -15.67 14.25
CA THR A 338 -18.26 -16.48 14.33
C THR A 338 -18.32 -17.10 15.71
N GLU A 339 -19.53 -17.20 16.25
CA GLU A 339 -19.78 -18.14 17.34
C GLU A 339 -20.08 -19.51 16.72
N TRP A 340 -19.54 -20.57 17.30
CA TRP A 340 -19.80 -21.94 16.87
C TRP A 340 -20.01 -22.85 18.07
N SER A 341 -20.72 -23.95 17.86
CA SER A 341 -20.85 -25.03 18.83
C SER A 341 -20.83 -26.36 18.07
N GLY A 342 -20.21 -27.39 18.66
CA GLY A 342 -20.00 -28.66 17.98
C GLY A 342 -18.82 -28.60 17.00
N TRP A 343 -19.03 -29.12 15.78
CA TRP A 343 -17.99 -29.20 14.77
C TRP A 343 -18.44 -28.57 13.45
N GLY A 344 -17.49 -27.99 12.72
CA GLY A 344 -17.77 -27.33 11.46
C GLY A 344 -16.51 -26.89 10.73
N HIS A 345 -16.70 -26.43 9.50
CA HIS A 345 -15.64 -25.86 8.68
C HIS A 345 -16.02 -24.43 8.29
N ILE A 346 -15.09 -23.50 8.38
CA ILE A 346 -15.17 -22.23 7.67
C ILE A 346 -14.19 -22.28 6.50
N ALA A 347 -14.62 -21.79 5.35
CA ALA A 347 -13.81 -21.83 4.14
C ALA A 347 -13.85 -20.51 3.37
N LEU A 348 -12.73 -20.19 2.74
CA LEU A 348 -12.63 -19.12 1.74
C LEU A 348 -12.62 -19.77 0.36
N VAL A 349 -13.58 -19.40 -0.48
CA VAL A 349 -13.76 -20.01 -1.80
C VAL A 349 -13.85 -18.95 -2.89
N TYR A 350 -13.26 -19.23 -4.05
CA TYR A 350 -13.45 -18.38 -5.22
C TYR A 350 -14.88 -18.47 -5.76
N ARG A 351 -15.37 -17.37 -6.36
CA ARG A 351 -16.74 -17.27 -6.90
C ARG A 351 -17.11 -18.39 -7.88
N GLY A 352 -16.12 -18.93 -8.58
CA GLY A 352 -16.27 -19.98 -9.60
C GLY A 352 -16.25 -21.42 -9.08
N ILE A 353 -16.44 -21.68 -7.78
CA ILE A 353 -16.51 -23.05 -7.26
C ILE A 353 -17.73 -23.81 -7.82
N THR A 354 -17.51 -25.07 -8.19
CA THR A 354 -18.55 -25.98 -8.70
C THR A 354 -19.55 -26.30 -7.59
N ARG A 355 -20.85 -26.32 -7.91
CA ARG A 355 -21.92 -26.61 -6.92
C ARG A 355 -22.37 -28.08 -6.91
N LYS A 356 -22.05 -28.81 -7.97
CA LYS A 356 -22.52 -30.18 -8.23
C LYS A 356 -21.31 -31.12 -8.36
N GLY A 357 -21.46 -32.37 -7.95
CA GLY A 357 -20.40 -33.39 -8.05
C GLY A 357 -19.75 -33.75 -6.71
N SER A 358 -18.54 -34.29 -6.78
CA SER A 358 -17.79 -34.82 -5.63
C SER A 358 -16.83 -33.77 -5.04
N SER A 359 -15.55 -34.11 -4.86
CA SER A 359 -14.53 -33.33 -4.15
C SER A 359 -14.37 -31.88 -4.62
N ASP A 360 -14.60 -31.61 -5.91
CA ASP A 360 -14.49 -30.26 -6.48
C ASP A 360 -15.58 -29.28 -6.01
N SER A 361 -16.66 -29.81 -5.44
CA SER A 361 -17.78 -29.01 -4.89
C SER A 361 -17.75 -28.86 -3.37
N TRP A 362 -16.77 -29.48 -2.69
CA TRP A 362 -16.67 -29.48 -1.23
C TRP A 362 -15.61 -28.47 -0.76
N PHE A 363 -15.95 -27.71 0.27
CA PHE A 363 -15.07 -26.76 0.93
C PHE A 363 -13.94 -27.49 1.67
N GLY A 364 -12.71 -27.18 1.33
CA GLY A 364 -11.47 -27.70 1.91
C GLY A 364 -10.88 -28.94 1.25
N LEU A 365 -11.49 -29.46 0.19
CA LEU A 365 -11.09 -30.74 -0.43
C LEU A 365 -10.69 -30.60 -1.91
N ASN A 366 -10.39 -29.37 -2.33
CA ASN A 366 -9.79 -29.11 -3.63
C ASN A 366 -8.83 -27.92 -3.56
N GLU A 367 -7.97 -27.80 -4.57
CA GLU A 367 -6.92 -26.77 -4.63
C GLU A 367 -7.45 -25.33 -4.81
N ARG A 368 -8.77 -25.16 -4.98
CA ARG A 368 -9.42 -23.86 -5.26
C ARG A 368 -10.10 -23.24 -4.05
N ASN A 369 -9.90 -23.80 -2.86
CA ASN A 369 -10.38 -23.24 -1.61
C ASN A 369 -9.50 -23.67 -0.45
N TRP A 370 -9.61 -22.94 0.66
CA TRP A 370 -8.98 -23.32 1.92
C TRP A 370 -10.05 -23.41 3.00
N ASN A 371 -9.91 -24.37 3.92
CA ASN A 371 -10.79 -24.51 5.06
C ASN A 371 -10.02 -24.53 6.38
N LEU A 372 -10.71 -24.12 7.43
CA LEU A 372 -10.28 -24.29 8.80
C LEU A 372 -11.32 -25.18 9.48
N TYR A 373 -10.88 -26.32 10.00
CA TYR A 373 -11.73 -27.25 10.74
C TYR A 373 -11.70 -26.89 12.22
N TRP A 374 -12.88 -26.85 12.84
CA TRP A 374 -13.02 -26.61 14.27
C TRP A 374 -13.89 -27.69 14.88
N ASN A 375 -13.49 -28.14 16.06
CA ASN A 375 -14.26 -29.06 16.88
C ASN A 375 -14.19 -28.58 18.32
N SER A 376 -15.34 -28.27 18.93
CA SER A 376 -15.43 -27.82 20.32
C SER A 376 -14.91 -28.85 21.34
N SER A 377 -14.59 -30.07 20.90
CA SER A 377 -13.97 -31.15 21.69
C SER A 377 -12.44 -31.11 21.68
N LEU A 378 -11.82 -30.34 20.78
CA LEU A 378 -10.37 -30.14 20.68
C LEU A 378 -10.03 -28.73 21.16
N LYS A 379 -9.90 -28.59 22.48
CA LYS A 379 -9.07 -27.50 23.04
C LYS A 379 -7.63 -27.90 22.74
N HIS A 380 -6.91 -27.07 21.97
CA HIS A 380 -5.48 -27.11 21.60
C HIS A 380 -5.26 -27.21 20.09
N LEU A 381 -5.15 -26.05 19.43
CA LEU A 381 -3.89 -25.51 18.89
C LEU A 381 -4.12 -24.07 18.42
#